data_AF-A0A0S7Y2T0-F1
#
_entry.id   AF-A0A0S7Y2T0-F1
#
_cell.length_a   1.000
_cell.length_b   1.000
_cell.length_c   1.000
_cell.angle_alpha   90.00
_cell.angle_beta   90.00
_cell.angle_gamma   90.00
#
_symmetry.space_group_name_H-M   'P 1'
#
loop_
_entity.id
_entity.type
_entity.pdbx_description
1 polymer ?
#
loop_
_entity_poly.entity_id
_entity_poly.type
_entity_poly.pdbx_seq_one_letter_code
_entity_poly.pdbx_strand_id
1 'polypeptide(L)'
;MTEKSGILIIDKPIGITSAAVVRKIKKWLKVNKIGHGGTLDPLATGVLPIFINKATKIAQFFLDKDKSYEGSLRLGMETDTGDIEGKVIKYVEKREISHKKVKEVMKSFIGKIKQTPPVYSALKVEGVPLYKWARRGVEITPKERWVYIYSLQMTLIRWPEVNFKVTCSKGTYIRALCIDIGRALGCGGCLARLRRIKAGPFTISHAITLETLRETILNRTWEKYFINLNDALSQLPAIVLTNVMEEKIKRGQFISWHKPLSSGLFRGVNKENRLLAILEPRRIWPQGVELHPIKVFLRRKNGINS
;
A
#
# COMPACT_ATOMS: atom_id res chain seq x y z
N MET A 1 5.54 7.82 -29.19
CA MET A 1 4.60 8.07 -28.05
C MET A 1 5.38 8.23 -26.75
N THR A 2 5.10 9.28 -25.99
CA THR A 2 5.65 9.49 -24.63
C THR A 2 5.17 8.37 -23.70
N GLU A 3 6.10 7.74 -23.00
CA GLU A 3 5.81 6.67 -22.04
C GLU A 3 4.92 7.19 -20.88
N LYS A 4 3.63 6.81 -20.88
CA LYS A 4 2.66 7.27 -19.87
C LYS A 4 3.06 6.78 -18.47
N SER A 5 3.04 7.68 -17.49
CA SER A 5 3.45 7.40 -16.11
C SER A 5 2.41 7.93 -15.14
N GLY A 6 2.01 7.12 -14.16
CA GLY A 6 0.91 7.43 -13.25
C GLY A 6 0.49 6.23 -12.42
N ILE A 7 -0.62 6.37 -11.72
CA ILE A 7 -1.12 5.40 -10.76
C ILE A 7 -2.53 4.97 -11.19
N LEU A 8 -2.77 3.66 -11.22
CA LEU A 8 -4.11 3.09 -11.31
C LEU A 8 -4.50 2.52 -9.95
N ILE A 9 -5.72 2.79 -9.50
CA ILE A 9 -6.24 2.19 -8.27
C ILE A 9 -7.13 1.02 -8.69
N ILE A 10 -6.72 -0.20 -8.33
CA ILE A 10 -7.44 -1.40 -8.72
C ILE A 10 -8.26 -1.91 -7.55
N ASP A 11 -9.53 -2.24 -7.78
CA ASP A 11 -10.29 -3.10 -6.87
C ASP A 11 -9.88 -4.54 -7.16
N LYS A 12 -8.95 -5.07 -6.36
CA LYS A 12 -8.44 -6.43 -6.56
C LYS A 12 -9.58 -7.43 -6.33
N PRO A 13 -9.91 -8.30 -7.30
CA PRO A 13 -10.89 -9.34 -7.06
C PRO A 13 -10.33 -10.42 -6.12
N ILE A 14 -11.21 -11.26 -5.58
CA ILE A 14 -10.82 -12.40 -4.75
C ILE A 14 -10.09 -13.46 -5.58
N GLY A 15 -9.28 -14.30 -4.93
CA GLY A 15 -8.62 -15.47 -5.55
C GLY A 15 -7.38 -15.15 -6.41
N ILE A 16 -7.09 -13.89 -6.70
CA ILE A 16 -5.91 -13.49 -7.46
C ILE A 16 -4.82 -12.86 -6.58
N THR A 17 -3.56 -13.20 -6.85
CA THR A 17 -2.42 -12.53 -6.17
C THR A 17 -2.23 -11.10 -6.68
N SER A 18 -1.73 -10.21 -5.82
CA SER A 18 -1.34 -8.85 -6.23
C SER A 18 -0.30 -8.83 -7.37
N ALA A 19 0.60 -9.81 -7.41
CA ALA A 19 1.57 -9.94 -8.49
C ALA A 19 0.92 -10.34 -9.83
N ALA A 20 -0.12 -11.18 -9.81
CA ALA A 20 -0.86 -11.54 -11.01
C ALA A 20 -1.65 -10.35 -11.60
N VAL A 21 -2.21 -9.49 -10.74
CA VAL A 21 -2.80 -8.20 -11.14
C VAL A 21 -1.79 -7.35 -11.90
N VAL A 22 -0.59 -7.17 -11.32
CA VAL A 22 0.50 -6.42 -11.97
C VAL A 22 0.87 -7.01 -13.33
N ARG A 23 1.00 -8.35 -13.43
CA ARG A 23 1.31 -9.01 -14.71
C ARG A 23 0.23 -8.80 -15.77
N LYS A 24 -1.05 -8.90 -15.41
CA LYS A 24 -2.17 -8.63 -16.32
C LYS A 24 -2.12 -7.21 -16.86
N ILE A 25 -2.02 -6.21 -15.98
CA ILE A 25 -1.99 -4.79 -16.36
C ILE A 25 -0.75 -4.46 -17.19
N LYS A 26 0.42 -5.03 -16.85
CA LYS A 26 1.65 -4.87 -17.64
C LYS A 26 1.44 -5.32 -19.08
N LYS A 27 0.83 -6.49 -19.26
CA LYS A 27 0.54 -7.08 -20.57
C LYS A 27 -0.46 -6.23 -21.36
N TRP A 28 -1.53 -5.80 -20.72
CA TRP A 28 -2.59 -5.02 -21.39
C TRP A 28 -2.11 -3.64 -21.85
N LEU A 29 -1.35 -2.93 -21.00
CA LEU A 29 -0.88 -1.57 -21.30
C LEU A 29 0.47 -1.53 -22.02
N LYS A 30 1.16 -2.67 -22.18
CA LYS A 30 2.50 -2.78 -22.79
C LYS A 30 3.51 -1.79 -22.18
N VAL A 31 3.50 -1.66 -20.86
CA VAL A 31 4.37 -0.73 -20.12
C VAL A 31 5.67 -1.37 -19.66
N ASN A 32 6.75 -0.58 -19.60
CA ASN A 32 8.09 -1.09 -19.27
C ASN A 32 8.21 -1.48 -17.80
N LYS A 33 7.83 -0.57 -16.90
CA LYS A 33 7.99 -0.74 -15.45
C LYS A 33 6.66 -0.60 -14.74
N ILE A 34 6.36 -1.51 -13.82
CA ILE A 34 5.11 -1.51 -13.05
C ILE A 34 5.35 -2.16 -11.68
N GLY A 35 4.63 -1.71 -10.67
CA GLY A 35 4.65 -2.28 -9.32
C GLY A 35 3.39 -1.94 -8.55
N HIS A 36 3.21 -2.51 -7.35
CA HIS A 36 2.03 -2.26 -6.52
C HIS A 36 2.37 -1.62 -5.16
N GLY A 37 1.42 -0.88 -4.60
CA GLY A 37 1.50 -0.12 -3.35
C GLY A 37 1.22 -0.91 -2.08
N GLY A 38 1.65 -2.17 -2.02
CA GLY A 38 1.45 -3.05 -0.87
C GLY A 38 0.54 -4.24 -1.16
N THR A 39 1.05 -5.42 -0.81
CA THR A 39 0.44 -6.72 -1.10
C THR A 39 -0.93 -6.89 -0.43
N LEU A 40 -1.87 -7.46 -1.17
CA LEU A 40 -3.07 -8.13 -0.67
C LEU A 40 -2.94 -9.63 -0.95
N ASP A 41 -3.27 -10.43 0.07
CA ASP A 41 -3.38 -11.88 -0.03
C ASP A 41 -4.49 -12.28 -1.05
N PRO A 42 -4.48 -13.51 -1.60
CA PRO A 42 -5.49 -13.97 -2.56
C PRO A 42 -6.93 -13.80 -2.07
N LEU A 43 -7.22 -14.24 -0.83
CA LEU A 43 -8.50 -14.04 -0.13
C LEU A 43 -8.94 -12.56 -0.04
N ALA A 44 -7.99 -11.64 0.08
CA ALA A 44 -8.31 -10.24 0.32
C ALA A 44 -8.75 -9.55 -0.98
N THR A 45 -9.66 -8.59 -0.90
CA THR A 45 -10.11 -7.76 -2.03
C THR A 45 -9.85 -6.28 -1.80
N GLY A 46 -10.19 -5.42 -2.76
CA GLY A 46 -10.20 -3.98 -2.56
C GLY A 46 -8.96 -3.27 -3.08
N VAL A 47 -8.76 -2.06 -2.55
CA VAL A 47 -7.82 -1.05 -3.05
C VAL A 47 -6.40 -1.60 -3.19
N LEU A 48 -5.89 -1.65 -4.42
CA LEU A 48 -4.51 -1.99 -4.76
C LEU A 48 -3.95 -0.91 -5.69
N PRO A 49 -3.16 0.05 -5.18
CA PRO A 49 -2.51 1.05 -6.01
C PRO A 49 -1.45 0.39 -6.91
N ILE A 50 -1.48 0.69 -8.20
CA ILE A 50 -0.56 0.17 -9.22
C ILE A 50 0.20 1.35 -9.81
N PHE A 51 1.52 1.36 -9.63
CA PHE A 51 2.41 2.41 -10.07
C PHE A 51 3.03 2.03 -11.41
N ILE A 52 2.87 2.89 -12.42
CA ILE A 52 3.31 2.65 -13.80
C ILE A 52 4.43 3.60 -14.20
N ASN A 53 5.48 3.04 -14.81
CA ASN A 53 6.67 3.71 -15.32
C ASN A 53 7.30 4.62 -14.27
N LYS A 54 7.36 5.94 -14.50
CA LYS A 54 7.99 6.88 -13.57
C LYS A 54 7.30 6.94 -12.21
N ALA A 55 6.01 6.60 -12.11
CA ALA A 55 5.29 6.56 -10.84
C ALA A 55 5.86 5.51 -9.88
N THR A 56 6.55 4.48 -10.38
CA THR A 56 7.21 3.50 -9.51
C THR A 56 8.28 4.11 -8.60
N LYS A 57 8.83 5.29 -8.96
CA LYS A 57 9.80 6.03 -8.14
C LYS A 57 9.17 6.69 -6.92
N ILE A 58 7.85 6.91 -6.93
CA ILE A 58 7.11 7.62 -5.85
C ILE A 58 6.30 6.66 -4.97
N ALA A 59 6.31 5.36 -5.25
CA ALA A 59 5.53 4.37 -4.50
C ALA A 59 5.81 4.43 -2.97
N GLN A 60 7.07 4.65 -2.58
CA GLN A 60 7.49 4.73 -1.18
C GLN A 60 6.77 5.81 -0.37
N PHE A 61 6.35 6.93 -0.98
CA PHE A 61 5.63 7.99 -0.28
C PHE A 61 4.22 7.58 0.17
N PHE A 62 3.68 6.52 -0.44
CA PHE A 62 2.33 6.01 -0.15
C PHE A 62 2.36 4.70 0.64
N LEU A 63 3.42 3.89 0.48
CA LEU A 63 3.56 2.59 1.15
C LEU A 63 3.52 2.71 2.69
N ASP A 64 4.05 3.82 3.21
CA ASP A 64 4.20 4.05 4.63
C ASP A 64 2.96 4.61 5.34
N LYS A 65 1.90 4.88 4.59
CA LYS A 65 0.66 5.44 5.12
C LYS A 65 -0.23 4.37 5.76
N ASP A 66 -1.20 4.86 6.54
CA ASP A 66 -2.28 4.07 7.15
C ASP A 66 -3.09 3.31 6.09
N LYS A 67 -3.67 2.19 6.53
CA LYS A 67 -4.52 1.33 5.71
C LYS A 67 -5.77 1.02 6.48
N SER A 68 -6.91 1.00 5.79
CA SER A 68 -8.20 0.67 6.39
C SER A 68 -8.82 -0.54 5.71
N TYR A 69 -9.42 -1.40 6.52
CA TYR A 69 -9.99 -2.66 6.10
C TYR A 69 -11.37 -2.88 6.71
N GLU A 70 -12.19 -3.63 5.98
CA GLU A 70 -13.38 -4.28 6.49
C GLU A 70 -13.15 -5.78 6.39
N GLY A 71 -13.49 -6.54 7.44
CA GLY A 71 -13.22 -7.97 7.47
C GLY A 71 -14.20 -8.75 8.32
N SER A 72 -14.06 -10.07 8.27
CA SER A 72 -14.75 -11.03 9.12
C SER A 72 -13.73 -11.93 9.81
N LEU A 73 -13.83 -12.02 11.14
CA LEU A 73 -13.10 -12.95 11.99
C LEU A 73 -13.99 -14.17 12.23
N ARG A 74 -13.49 -15.37 11.88
CA ARG A 74 -14.11 -16.65 12.22
C ARG A 74 -13.59 -17.09 13.58
N LEU A 75 -14.46 -17.16 14.59
CA LEU A 75 -14.15 -17.66 15.92
C LEU A 75 -14.30 -19.18 15.99
N GLY A 76 -13.58 -19.80 16.93
CA GLY A 76 -13.66 -21.25 17.16
C GLY A 76 -12.84 -22.08 16.16
N MET A 77 -12.02 -21.45 15.33
CA MET A 77 -11.25 -22.11 14.28
C MET A 77 -9.89 -21.46 14.13
N GLU A 78 -8.81 -22.24 14.23
CA GLU A 78 -7.46 -21.82 13.86
C GLU A 78 -7.01 -22.62 12.63
N THR A 79 -6.30 -21.94 11.74
CA THR A 79 -5.72 -22.52 10.52
C THR A 79 -4.22 -22.23 10.46
N ASP A 80 -3.47 -23.05 9.73
CA ASP A 80 -2.03 -22.90 9.54
C ASP A 80 -1.63 -21.59 8.82
N THR A 81 -2.48 -21.07 7.94
CA THR A 81 -2.25 -19.79 7.22
C THR A 81 -2.78 -18.56 7.97
N GLY A 82 -3.60 -18.76 9.01
CA GLY A 82 -4.29 -17.67 9.72
C GLY A 82 -5.50 -17.10 9.00
N ASP A 83 -5.95 -17.75 7.93
CA ASP A 83 -7.15 -17.43 7.18
C ASP A 83 -7.95 -18.69 6.80
N ILE A 84 -9.16 -18.51 6.31
CA ILE A 84 -10.08 -19.61 6.00
C ILE A 84 -9.62 -20.50 4.83
N GLU A 85 -8.61 -20.08 4.06
CA GLU A 85 -8.05 -20.90 2.96
C GLU A 85 -7.04 -21.95 3.49
N GLY A 86 -6.61 -21.85 4.75
CA GLY A 86 -5.66 -22.76 5.37
C GLY A 86 -6.26 -24.08 5.86
N LYS A 87 -5.38 -25.03 6.18
CA LYS A 87 -5.78 -26.29 6.83
C LYS A 87 -6.17 -26.01 8.28
N VAL A 88 -7.29 -26.58 8.71
CA VAL A 88 -7.73 -26.51 10.11
C VAL A 88 -6.73 -27.22 11.00
N ILE A 89 -6.18 -26.50 11.99
CA ILE A 89 -5.26 -27.05 12.99
C ILE A 89 -5.90 -27.16 14.37
N LYS A 90 -6.96 -26.38 14.62
CA LYS A 90 -7.73 -26.41 15.86
C LYS A 90 -9.16 -25.97 15.59
N TYR A 91 -10.11 -26.67 16.19
CA TYR A 91 -11.53 -26.36 16.10
C TYR A 91 -12.18 -26.47 17.48
N VAL A 92 -13.11 -25.57 17.77
CA VAL A 92 -13.91 -25.55 19.00
C VAL A 92 -15.37 -25.39 18.59
N GLU A 93 -16.16 -26.42 18.86
CA GLU A 93 -17.47 -26.63 18.25
C GLU A 93 -18.52 -25.57 18.63
N LYS A 94 -18.62 -25.21 19.91
CA LYS A 94 -19.50 -24.13 20.33
C LYS A 94 -19.00 -23.44 21.61
N ARG A 95 -18.53 -22.20 21.46
CA ARG A 95 -18.33 -21.26 22.56
C ARG A 95 -19.12 -20.01 22.25
N GLU A 96 -20.34 -19.89 22.76
CA GLU A 96 -21.03 -18.62 22.65
C GLU A 96 -20.30 -17.59 23.52
N ILE A 97 -19.69 -16.61 22.88
CA ILE A 97 -19.02 -15.50 23.56
C ILE A 97 -19.94 -14.30 23.52
N SER A 98 -20.17 -13.70 24.68
CA SER A 98 -21.04 -12.53 24.79
C SER A 98 -20.52 -11.38 23.93
N HIS A 99 -21.45 -10.62 23.33
CA HIS A 99 -21.11 -9.47 22.50
C HIS A 99 -20.25 -8.45 23.26
N LYS A 100 -20.56 -8.27 24.56
CA LYS A 100 -19.79 -7.41 25.47
C LYS A 100 -18.34 -7.86 25.57
N LYS A 101 -18.10 -9.16 25.76
CA LYS A 101 -16.73 -9.70 25.88
C LYS A 101 -15.94 -9.55 24.58
N VAL A 102 -16.56 -9.81 23.42
CA VAL A 102 -15.91 -9.61 22.11
C VAL A 102 -15.50 -8.14 21.94
N LYS A 103 -16.41 -7.20 22.24
CA LYS A 103 -16.15 -5.76 22.14
C LYS A 103 -15.03 -5.30 23.08
N GLU A 104 -15.00 -5.79 24.32
CA GLU A 104 -13.93 -5.50 25.29
C GLU A 104 -12.57 -6.00 24.82
N VAL A 105 -12.49 -7.26 24.37
CA VAL A 105 -11.23 -7.82 23.87
C VAL A 105 -10.75 -7.05 22.64
N MET A 106 -11.61 -6.80 21.66
CA MET A 106 -11.22 -6.01 20.48
C MET A 106 -10.73 -4.60 20.86
N LYS A 107 -11.35 -3.95 21.85
CA LYS A 107 -10.91 -2.62 22.32
C LYS A 107 -9.49 -2.65 22.90
N SER A 108 -9.07 -3.75 23.53
CA SER A 108 -7.72 -3.90 24.10
C SER A 108 -6.59 -3.93 23.05
N PHE A 109 -6.92 -4.21 21.77
CA PHE A 109 -5.94 -4.19 20.67
C PHE A 109 -5.74 -2.81 20.06
N ILE A 110 -6.52 -1.79 20.46
CA ILE A 110 -6.35 -0.41 19.97
C ILE A 110 -5.09 0.19 20.60
N GLY A 111 -4.27 0.85 19.78
CA GLY A 111 -3.00 1.42 20.18
C GLY A 111 -1.80 0.64 19.64
N LYS A 112 -0.67 0.75 20.34
CA LYS A 112 0.58 0.13 19.95
C LYS A 112 0.62 -1.33 20.42
N ILE A 113 0.71 -2.27 19.48
CA ILE A 113 0.73 -3.71 19.77
C ILE A 113 1.94 -4.39 19.13
N LYS A 114 2.35 -5.50 19.71
CA LYS A 114 3.39 -6.37 19.17
C LYS A 114 2.71 -7.46 18.33
N GLN A 115 3.16 -7.66 17.10
CA GLN A 115 2.67 -8.73 16.23
C GLN A 115 3.81 -9.62 15.78
N THR A 116 3.58 -10.93 15.84
CA THR A 116 4.37 -11.91 15.08
C THR A 116 3.79 -12.00 13.67
N PRO A 117 4.58 -11.70 12.63
CA PRO A 117 4.13 -11.87 11.24
C PRO A 117 3.71 -13.32 10.96
N PRO A 118 2.64 -13.58 10.20
CA PRO A 118 2.31 -14.94 9.77
C PRO A 118 3.44 -15.53 8.93
N VAL A 119 3.69 -16.84 9.10
CA VAL A 119 4.70 -17.60 8.33
C VAL A 119 4.42 -17.49 6.82
N TYR A 120 3.15 -17.58 6.42
CA TYR A 120 2.71 -17.35 5.05
C TYR A 120 2.61 -15.85 4.72
N SER A 121 3.74 -15.14 4.69
CA SER A 121 3.81 -13.73 4.33
C SER A 121 4.94 -13.39 3.36
N ALA A 122 4.83 -12.22 2.71
CA ALA A 122 5.85 -11.68 1.81
C ALA A 122 7.02 -10.99 2.55
N LEU A 123 7.05 -11.03 3.89
CA LEU A 123 8.21 -10.55 4.66
C LEU A 123 9.44 -11.36 4.24
N LYS A 124 10.58 -10.69 4.03
CA LYS A 124 11.84 -11.38 3.70
C LYS A 124 12.67 -11.64 4.95
N VAL A 125 13.14 -12.87 5.10
CA VAL A 125 14.19 -13.28 6.03
C VAL A 125 15.36 -13.76 5.18
N GLU A 126 16.56 -13.19 5.40
CA GLU A 126 17.76 -13.47 4.61
C GLU A 126 17.52 -13.29 3.09
N GLY A 127 16.80 -12.23 2.73
CA GLY A 127 16.48 -11.92 1.32
C GLY A 127 15.39 -12.78 0.68
N VAL A 128 14.94 -13.86 1.33
CA VAL A 128 13.93 -14.80 0.84
C VAL A 128 12.57 -14.57 1.53
N PRO A 129 11.45 -14.47 0.78
CA PRO A 129 10.12 -14.36 1.38
C PRO A 129 9.74 -15.55 2.29
N LEU A 130 9.13 -15.27 3.45
CA LEU A 130 8.83 -16.24 4.50
C LEU A 130 7.94 -17.39 4.01
N TYR A 131 6.95 -17.10 3.16
CA TYR A 131 6.10 -18.14 2.57
C TYR A 131 6.89 -19.17 1.74
N LYS A 132 8.06 -18.81 1.19
CA LYS A 132 8.91 -19.76 0.45
C LYS A 132 9.61 -20.73 1.38
N TRP A 133 9.99 -20.29 2.58
CA TRP A 133 10.55 -21.15 3.62
C TRP A 133 9.51 -22.14 4.14
N ALA A 134 8.29 -21.66 4.44
CA ALA A 134 7.17 -22.49 4.87
C ALA A 134 6.88 -23.63 3.90
N ARG A 135 6.84 -23.33 2.59
CA ARG A 135 6.61 -24.32 1.52
C ARG A 135 7.72 -25.34 1.37
N ARG A 136 8.92 -25.06 1.90
CA ARG A 136 10.05 -25.99 1.95
C ARG A 136 10.08 -26.81 3.24
N GLY A 137 9.10 -26.64 4.13
CA GLY A 137 9.07 -27.28 5.44
C GLY A 137 10.09 -26.71 6.43
N VAL A 138 10.70 -25.56 6.14
CA VAL A 138 11.66 -24.92 7.05
C VAL A 138 10.90 -23.96 7.98
N GLU A 139 10.87 -24.28 9.27
CA GLU A 139 10.29 -23.43 10.29
C GLU A 139 11.22 -22.24 10.57
N ILE A 140 10.76 -21.06 10.17
CA ILE A 140 11.40 -19.79 10.51
C ILE A 140 10.39 -18.96 11.30
N THR A 141 10.69 -18.72 12.57
CA THR A 141 9.91 -17.83 13.41
C THR A 141 10.30 -16.38 13.11
N PRO A 142 9.42 -15.57 12.50
CA PRO A 142 9.75 -14.18 12.21
C PRO A 142 9.82 -13.37 13.50
N LYS A 143 10.79 -12.46 13.58
CA LYS A 143 10.89 -11.52 14.70
C LYS A 143 9.61 -10.69 14.82
N GLU A 144 9.18 -10.53 16.06
CA GLU A 144 8.07 -9.66 16.41
C GLU A 144 8.36 -8.20 16.04
N ARG A 145 7.29 -7.48 15.66
CA ARG A 145 7.38 -6.07 15.31
C ARG A 145 6.26 -5.27 15.94
N TRP A 146 6.54 -4.01 16.23
CA TRP A 146 5.53 -3.07 16.67
C TRP A 146 4.70 -2.58 15.49
N VAL A 147 3.39 -2.56 15.68
CA VAL A 147 2.41 -1.95 14.79
C VAL A 147 1.43 -1.11 15.61
N TYR A 148 0.66 -0.27 14.95
CA TYR A 148 -0.33 0.58 15.59
C TYR A 148 -1.72 0.32 15.00
N ILE A 149 -2.68 0.02 15.87
CA ILE A 149 -4.10 -0.06 15.53
C ILE A 149 -4.73 1.28 15.91
N TYR A 150 -5.02 2.12 14.92
CA TYR A 150 -5.60 3.44 15.15
C TYR A 150 -7.08 3.34 15.53
N SER A 151 -7.80 2.42 14.91
CA SER A 151 -9.20 2.11 15.25
C SER A 151 -9.49 0.65 14.97
N LEU A 152 -10.34 0.05 15.80
CA LEU A 152 -10.87 -1.30 15.61
C LEU A 152 -12.30 -1.33 16.15
N GLN A 153 -13.26 -1.56 15.27
CA GLN A 153 -14.68 -1.53 15.58
C GLN A 153 -15.34 -2.83 15.13
N MET A 154 -16.00 -3.52 16.05
CA MET A 154 -16.95 -4.57 15.72
C MET A 154 -18.20 -3.95 15.09
N THR A 155 -18.58 -4.42 13.89
CA THR A 155 -19.76 -3.92 13.18
C THR A 155 -20.95 -4.86 13.25
N LEU A 156 -20.70 -6.16 13.33
CA LEU A 156 -21.73 -7.19 13.44
C LEU A 156 -21.13 -8.45 14.03
N ILE A 157 -21.91 -9.15 14.84
CA ILE A 157 -21.57 -10.50 15.30
C ILE A 157 -22.73 -11.42 14.95
N ARG A 158 -22.42 -12.47 14.19
CA ARG A 158 -23.33 -13.55 13.85
C ARG A 158 -22.51 -14.82 14.00
N TRP A 159 -22.61 -15.46 15.15
CA TRP A 159 -21.77 -16.61 15.49
C TRP A 159 -21.74 -17.61 14.31
N PRO A 160 -20.55 -18.14 13.94
CA PRO A 160 -19.21 -17.90 14.53
C PRO A 160 -18.43 -16.70 13.97
N GLU A 161 -19.06 -15.79 13.23
CA GLU A 161 -18.39 -14.66 12.58
C GLU A 161 -18.55 -13.33 13.32
N VAL A 162 -17.45 -12.58 13.38
CA VAL A 162 -17.39 -11.20 13.88
C VAL A 162 -16.89 -10.31 12.77
N ASN A 163 -17.77 -9.47 12.22
CA ASN A 163 -17.39 -8.45 11.26
C ASN A 163 -16.78 -7.24 11.97
N PHE A 164 -15.77 -6.65 11.34
CA PHE A 164 -15.03 -5.53 11.89
C PHE A 164 -14.59 -4.52 10.83
N LYS A 165 -14.32 -3.30 11.28
CA LYS A 165 -13.56 -2.27 10.57
C LYS A 165 -12.30 -1.94 11.35
N VAL A 166 -11.19 -1.78 10.65
CA VAL A 166 -9.88 -1.51 11.29
C VAL A 166 -9.08 -0.53 10.46
N THR A 167 -8.46 0.44 11.13
CA THR A 167 -7.44 1.32 10.54
C THR A 167 -6.13 1.10 11.27
N CYS A 168 -5.07 0.82 10.53
CA CYS A 168 -3.80 0.41 11.12
C CYS A 168 -2.58 0.98 10.37
N SER A 169 -1.44 0.94 11.04
CA SER A 169 -0.16 1.35 10.47
C SER A 169 0.32 0.39 9.36
N LYS A 170 1.34 0.81 8.62
CA LYS A 170 2.06 -0.08 7.69
C LYS A 170 2.57 -1.33 8.40
N GLY A 171 2.63 -2.45 7.68
CA GLY A 171 3.20 -3.69 8.18
C GLY A 171 2.30 -4.49 9.14
N THR A 172 1.10 -4.01 9.45
CA THR A 172 0.09 -4.75 10.23
C THR A 172 -0.44 -5.94 9.44
N TYR A 173 -0.50 -7.11 10.08
CA TYR A 173 -1.11 -8.31 9.51
C TYR A 173 -2.48 -8.51 10.14
N ILE A 174 -3.53 -8.40 9.32
CA ILE A 174 -4.90 -8.58 9.80
C ILE A 174 -5.17 -10.05 10.17
N ARG A 175 -4.52 -11.00 9.50
CA ARG A 175 -4.51 -12.42 9.90
C ARG A 175 -3.98 -12.63 11.32
N ALA A 176 -2.84 -12.03 11.65
CA ALA A 176 -2.29 -12.08 13.00
C ALA A 176 -3.23 -11.43 14.02
N LEU A 177 -3.81 -10.27 13.69
CA LEU A 177 -4.79 -9.61 14.55
C LEU A 177 -6.02 -10.52 14.83
N CYS A 178 -6.53 -11.21 13.82
CA CYS A 178 -7.63 -12.17 13.97
C CYS A 178 -7.26 -13.36 14.86
N ILE A 179 -6.06 -13.93 14.69
CA ILE A 179 -5.54 -15.01 15.55
C ILE A 179 -5.45 -14.53 17.00
N ASP A 180 -4.83 -13.38 17.23
CA ASP A 180 -4.57 -12.86 18.58
C ASP A 180 -5.88 -12.52 19.30
N ILE A 181 -6.86 -11.92 18.60
CA ILE A 181 -8.21 -11.68 19.14
C ILE A 181 -8.89 -13.01 19.49
N GLY A 182 -8.87 -14.00 18.61
CA GLY A 182 -9.46 -15.31 18.86
C GLY A 182 -8.84 -16.02 20.06
N ARG A 183 -7.51 -15.92 20.22
CA ARG A 183 -6.77 -16.47 21.37
C ARG A 183 -7.11 -15.73 22.67
N ALA A 184 -7.19 -14.41 22.65
CA ALA A 184 -7.60 -13.61 23.81
C ALA A 184 -9.07 -13.88 24.23
N LEU A 185 -9.92 -14.28 23.28
CA LEU A 185 -11.27 -14.77 23.54
C LEU A 185 -11.30 -16.24 24.01
N GLY A 186 -10.17 -16.94 23.96
CA GLY A 186 -10.01 -18.33 24.41
C GLY A 186 -10.58 -19.38 23.47
N CYS A 187 -11.14 -19.01 22.30
CA CYS A 187 -11.70 -19.97 21.34
C CYS A 187 -10.86 -20.14 20.07
N GLY A 188 -9.80 -19.35 19.91
CA GLY A 188 -9.05 -19.28 18.65
C GLY A 188 -9.82 -18.52 17.57
N GLY A 189 -9.14 -18.21 16.47
CA GLY A 189 -9.78 -17.55 15.35
C GLY A 189 -8.89 -17.41 14.12
N CYS A 190 -9.52 -17.24 12.96
CA CYS A 190 -8.85 -17.00 11.70
C CYS A 190 -9.59 -15.93 10.88
N LEU A 191 -8.90 -15.33 9.92
CA LEU A 191 -9.50 -14.36 9.02
C LEU A 191 -10.39 -15.05 7.97
N ALA A 192 -11.69 -14.76 7.97
CA ALA A 192 -12.63 -15.31 7.00
C ALA A 192 -12.74 -14.48 5.73
N ARG A 193 -12.74 -13.16 5.86
CA ARG A 193 -12.87 -12.23 4.73
C ARG A 193 -12.11 -10.95 5.00
N LEU A 194 -11.54 -10.36 3.96
CA LEU A 194 -10.88 -9.07 4.06
C LEU A 194 -11.07 -8.23 2.80
N ARG A 195 -11.41 -6.96 2.99
CA ARG A 195 -11.48 -5.95 1.93
C ARG A 195 -10.72 -4.73 2.38
N ARG A 196 -9.68 -4.33 1.64
CA ARG A 196 -8.98 -3.07 1.88
C ARG A 196 -9.77 -1.94 1.23
N ILE A 197 -10.32 -1.05 2.05
CA ILE A 197 -11.12 0.09 1.58
C ILE A 197 -10.28 1.36 1.37
N LYS A 198 -9.08 1.42 1.97
CA LYS A 198 -8.16 2.55 1.87
C LYS A 198 -6.70 2.12 1.98
N ALA A 199 -5.81 2.74 1.20
CA ALA A 199 -4.36 2.64 1.32
C ALA A 199 -3.73 4.03 1.11
N GLY A 200 -3.34 4.69 2.20
CA GLY A 200 -2.91 6.09 2.16
C GLY A 200 -4.03 6.98 1.59
N PRO A 201 -3.75 7.86 0.61
CA PRO A 201 -4.79 8.72 0.03
C PRO A 201 -5.76 7.97 -0.88
N PHE A 202 -5.47 6.72 -1.26
CA PHE A 202 -6.27 5.97 -2.23
C PHE A 202 -7.41 5.23 -1.52
N THR A 203 -8.63 5.49 -1.95
CA THR A 203 -9.87 4.89 -1.43
C THR A 203 -10.55 4.03 -2.49
N ILE A 204 -11.53 3.23 -2.06
CA ILE A 204 -12.28 2.36 -2.95
C ILE A 204 -13.10 3.12 -4.01
N SER A 205 -13.49 4.36 -3.74
CA SER A 205 -14.21 5.21 -4.70
C SER A 205 -13.35 5.59 -5.92
N HIS A 206 -12.02 5.54 -5.79
CA HIS A 206 -11.10 5.75 -6.91
C HIS A 206 -10.78 4.45 -7.66
N ALA A 207 -11.22 3.30 -7.15
CA ALA A 207 -10.80 2.00 -7.63
C ALA A 207 -11.64 1.53 -8.83
N ILE A 208 -10.98 0.89 -9.79
CA ILE A 208 -11.64 0.22 -10.93
C ILE A 208 -11.39 -1.28 -10.88
N THR A 209 -12.35 -2.07 -11.35
CA THR A 209 -12.18 -3.52 -11.50
C THR A 209 -11.24 -3.84 -12.66
N LEU A 210 -10.74 -5.08 -12.71
CA LEU A 210 -9.89 -5.53 -13.81
C LEU A 210 -10.68 -5.67 -15.11
N GLU A 211 -11.96 -6.03 -14.99
CA GLU A 211 -12.92 -6.19 -16.07
C GLU A 211 -13.16 -4.84 -16.74
N THR A 212 -13.57 -3.82 -15.97
CA THR A 212 -13.78 -2.46 -16.48
C THR A 212 -12.49 -1.84 -17.02
N LEU A 213 -11.33 -2.09 -16.39
CA LEU A 213 -10.06 -1.64 -16.94
C LEU A 213 -9.81 -2.27 -18.32
N ARG A 214 -10.04 -3.58 -18.47
CA ARG A 214 -9.83 -4.27 -19.74
C ARG A 214 -10.73 -3.72 -20.85
N GLU A 215 -12.01 -3.50 -20.55
CA GLU A 215 -12.97 -2.90 -21.49
C GLU A 215 -12.55 -1.48 -21.91
N THR A 216 -12.17 -0.65 -20.94
CA THR A 216 -11.77 0.73 -21.23
C THR A 216 -10.43 0.83 -21.97
N ILE A 217 -9.55 -0.18 -21.84
CA ILE A 217 -8.35 -0.31 -22.67
C ILE A 217 -8.74 -0.60 -24.13
N LEU A 218 -9.66 -1.55 -24.36
CA LEU A 218 -10.17 -1.87 -25.70
C LEU A 218 -10.81 -0.65 -26.36
N ASN A 219 -11.60 0.10 -25.58
CA ASN A 219 -12.27 1.32 -26.03
C ASN A 219 -11.37 2.56 -26.02
N ARG A 220 -10.07 2.44 -25.70
CA ARG A 220 -9.09 3.54 -25.63
C ARG A 220 -9.48 4.70 -24.68
N THR A 221 -10.24 4.42 -23.64
CA THR A 221 -10.75 5.40 -22.66
C THR A 221 -10.21 5.21 -21.24
N TRP A 222 -9.32 4.23 -21.01
CA TRP A 222 -8.77 3.91 -19.68
C TRP A 222 -8.02 5.07 -19.00
N GLU A 223 -7.61 6.07 -19.78
CA GLU A 223 -6.75 7.18 -19.39
C GLU A 223 -7.42 8.10 -18.34
N LYS A 224 -8.75 8.15 -18.32
CA LYS A 224 -9.53 8.88 -17.31
C LYS A 224 -9.37 8.33 -15.89
N TYR A 225 -8.95 7.08 -15.74
CA TYR A 225 -8.70 6.45 -14.44
C TYR A 225 -7.25 6.62 -13.96
N PHE A 226 -6.42 7.26 -14.78
CA PHE A 226 -5.00 7.37 -14.51
C PHE A 226 -4.71 8.61 -13.67
N ILE A 227 -4.26 8.40 -12.43
CA ILE A 227 -3.83 9.48 -11.56
C ILE A 227 -2.42 9.88 -11.98
N ASN A 228 -2.23 11.12 -12.45
CA ASN A 228 -0.92 11.61 -12.86
C ASN A 228 -0.01 11.82 -11.62
N LEU A 229 1.30 11.90 -11.83
CA LEU A 229 2.27 12.01 -10.72
C LEU A 229 2.10 13.29 -9.89
N ASN A 230 1.67 14.39 -10.52
CA ASN A 230 1.53 15.67 -9.86
C ASN A 230 0.34 15.63 -8.88
N ASP A 231 -0.79 15.12 -9.33
CA ASP A 231 -2.03 15.00 -8.55
C ASP A 231 -1.86 14.04 -7.39
N ALA A 232 -1.17 12.91 -7.62
CA ALA A 232 -0.85 11.94 -6.58
C ALA A 232 0.01 12.53 -5.44
N LEU A 233 0.76 13.60 -5.72
CA LEU A 233 1.64 14.29 -4.78
C LEU A 233 1.09 15.66 -4.37
N SER A 234 -0.20 15.93 -4.60
CA SER A 234 -0.84 17.23 -4.34
C SER A 234 -0.70 17.72 -2.90
N GLN A 235 -0.55 16.80 -1.93
CA GLN A 235 -0.26 17.13 -0.52
C GLN A 235 1.11 17.77 -0.30
N LEU A 236 2.03 17.65 -1.25
CA LEU A 236 3.33 18.31 -1.19
C LEU A 236 3.21 19.73 -1.77
N PRO A 237 3.73 20.76 -1.08
CA PRO A 237 3.78 22.12 -1.62
C PRO A 237 4.56 22.15 -2.95
N ALA A 238 4.11 23.01 -3.87
CA ALA A 238 4.71 23.14 -5.19
C ALA A 238 5.63 24.36 -5.28
N ILE A 239 6.73 24.21 -6.01
CA ILE A 239 7.69 25.24 -6.38
C ILE A 239 7.71 25.32 -7.90
N VAL A 240 7.36 26.48 -8.45
CA VAL A 240 7.43 26.73 -9.89
C VAL A 240 8.87 27.05 -10.27
N LEU A 241 9.43 26.20 -11.13
CA LEU A 241 10.82 26.23 -11.56
C LEU A 241 10.99 27.10 -12.80
N THR A 242 12.08 27.86 -12.84
CA THR A 242 12.52 28.56 -14.05
C THR A 242 13.17 27.58 -15.03
N ASN A 243 13.29 27.96 -16.30
CA ASN A 243 13.97 27.13 -17.32
C ASN A 243 15.42 26.81 -16.92
N VAL A 244 16.11 27.76 -16.28
CA VAL A 244 17.47 27.57 -15.77
C VAL A 244 17.51 26.51 -14.66
N MET A 245 16.56 26.54 -13.73
CA MET A 245 16.45 25.53 -12.67
C MET A 245 16.11 24.16 -13.24
N GLU A 246 15.24 24.10 -14.26
CA GLU A 246 14.88 22.86 -14.93
C GLU A 246 16.11 22.17 -15.54
N GLU A 247 16.97 22.90 -16.26
CA GLU A 247 18.19 22.35 -16.85
C GLU A 247 19.18 21.83 -15.80
N LYS A 248 19.34 22.54 -14.67
CA LYS A 248 20.13 22.05 -13.53
C LYS A 248 19.56 20.74 -12.97
N ILE A 249 18.23 20.68 -12.76
CA ILE A 249 17.55 19.48 -12.26
C ILE A 249 17.70 18.29 -13.23
N LYS A 250 17.64 18.51 -14.55
CA LYS A 250 17.87 17.44 -15.55
C LYS A 250 19.25 16.80 -15.40
N ARG A 251 20.25 17.59 -14.97
CA ARG A 251 21.63 17.14 -14.71
C ARG A 251 21.80 16.56 -13.30
N GLY A 252 20.76 16.59 -12.46
CA GLY A 252 20.81 16.16 -11.06
C GLY A 252 21.51 17.17 -10.14
N GLN A 253 21.68 18.41 -10.59
CA GLN A 253 22.33 19.46 -9.82
C GLN A 253 21.37 20.09 -8.81
N PHE A 254 21.93 20.64 -7.74
CA PHE A 254 21.22 21.45 -6.77
C PHE A 254 20.77 22.78 -7.41
N ILE A 255 19.68 23.33 -6.88
CA ILE A 255 19.18 24.65 -7.28
C ILE A 255 19.11 25.59 -6.08
N SER A 256 19.40 26.87 -6.31
CA SER A 256 19.24 27.92 -5.33
C SER A 256 17.81 28.48 -5.39
N TRP A 257 17.17 28.61 -4.24
CA TRP A 257 15.82 29.16 -4.10
C TRP A 257 15.84 30.34 -3.14
N HIS A 258 15.53 31.54 -3.63
CA HIS A 258 15.68 32.80 -2.89
C HIS A 258 14.38 33.21 -2.19
N LYS A 259 13.67 32.26 -1.60
CA LYS A 259 12.54 32.52 -0.69
C LYS A 259 12.62 31.57 0.51
N PRO A 260 12.15 31.98 1.69
CA PRO A 260 12.06 31.09 2.84
C PRO A 260 11.23 29.85 2.48
N LEU A 261 11.70 28.68 2.90
CA LEU A 261 10.96 27.42 2.81
C LEU A 261 11.02 26.72 4.16
N SER A 262 9.91 26.09 4.54
CA SER A 262 9.89 25.19 5.69
C SER A 262 10.69 23.92 5.39
N SER A 263 11.04 23.17 6.44
CA SER A 263 11.50 21.79 6.27
C SER A 263 10.43 20.94 5.58
N GLY A 264 10.83 19.98 4.75
CA GLY A 264 9.91 19.04 4.11
C GLY A 264 10.24 18.80 2.64
N LEU A 265 9.35 18.09 1.96
CA LEU A 265 9.48 17.78 0.54
C LEU A 265 8.59 18.68 -0.30
N PHE A 266 9.10 19.10 -1.45
CA PHE A 266 8.42 19.98 -2.38
C PHE A 266 8.31 19.33 -3.76
N ARG A 267 7.22 19.60 -4.47
CA ARG A 267 7.13 19.31 -5.91
C ARG A 267 7.79 20.43 -6.69
N GLY A 268 8.82 20.13 -7.47
CA GLY A 268 9.29 21.04 -8.51
C GLY A 268 8.43 20.88 -9.76
N VAL A 269 7.69 21.93 -10.14
CA VAL A 269 6.82 21.96 -11.31
C VAL A 269 7.26 23.04 -12.29
N ASN A 270 6.94 22.91 -13.57
CA ASN A 270 7.12 24.01 -14.53
C ASN A 270 5.90 24.95 -14.55
N LYS A 271 5.90 25.95 -15.45
CA LYS A 271 4.81 26.92 -15.60
C LYS A 271 3.47 26.26 -16.00
N GLU A 272 3.51 25.14 -16.71
CA GLU A 272 2.33 24.36 -17.08
C GLU A 272 1.91 23.34 -15.99
N ASN A 273 2.40 23.50 -14.76
CA ASN A 273 2.12 22.63 -13.60
C ASN A 273 2.51 21.15 -13.82
N ARG A 274 3.47 20.88 -14.70
CA ARG A 274 4.01 19.53 -14.92
C ARG A 274 5.07 19.22 -13.87
N LEU A 275 4.93 18.08 -13.20
CA LEU A 275 5.92 17.61 -12.24
C LEU A 275 7.27 17.28 -12.90
N LEU A 276 8.33 17.93 -12.43
CA LEU A 276 9.71 17.78 -12.90
C LEU A 276 10.55 16.97 -11.92
N ALA A 277 10.43 17.27 -10.62
CA ALA A 277 11.20 16.63 -9.55
C ALA A 277 10.50 16.68 -8.19
N ILE A 278 10.98 15.86 -7.25
CA ILE A 278 10.78 16.08 -5.82
C ILE A 278 12.05 16.71 -5.26
N LEU A 279 11.89 17.80 -4.53
CA LEU A 279 12.94 18.64 -3.99
C LEU A 279 12.98 18.54 -2.47
N GLU A 280 14.17 18.54 -1.91
CA GLU A 280 14.42 18.52 -0.47
C GLU A 280 15.41 19.64 -0.12
N PRO A 281 15.08 20.53 0.85
CA PRO A 281 16.04 21.48 1.42
C PRO A 281 17.26 20.77 2.00
N ARG A 282 18.46 21.22 1.63
CA ARG A 282 19.72 20.67 2.15
C ARG A 282 20.54 21.69 2.93
N ARG A 283 20.64 22.92 2.43
CA ARG A 283 21.30 24.02 3.12
C ARG A 283 20.34 25.20 3.14
N ILE A 284 20.18 25.80 4.32
CA ILE A 284 19.29 26.94 4.55
C ILE A 284 20.16 28.10 5.02
N TRP A 285 20.03 29.25 4.37
CA TRP A 285 20.69 30.50 4.75
C TRP A 285 19.62 31.61 4.87
N PRO A 286 19.94 32.75 5.53
CA PRO A 286 18.95 33.81 5.76
C PRO A 286 18.24 34.32 4.50
N GLN A 287 18.89 34.22 3.34
CA GLN A 287 18.41 34.74 2.05
C GLN A 287 17.95 33.65 1.07
N GLY A 288 17.83 32.38 1.50
CA GLY A 288 17.41 31.31 0.61
C GLY A 288 17.79 29.89 1.04
N VAL A 289 17.52 28.95 0.14
CA VAL A 289 17.64 27.52 0.38
C VAL A 289 18.27 26.85 -0.84
N GLU A 290 19.17 25.92 -0.61
CA GLU A 290 19.64 24.98 -1.62
C GLU A 290 18.75 23.75 -1.62
N LEU A 291 18.14 23.46 -2.78
CA LEU A 291 17.23 22.35 -2.97
C LEU A 291 17.91 21.23 -3.76
N HIS A 292 17.88 20.04 -3.19
CA HIS A 292 18.37 18.81 -3.82
C HIS A 292 17.23 18.08 -4.54
N PRO A 293 17.36 17.77 -5.84
CA PRO A 293 16.37 16.95 -6.55
C PRO A 293 16.51 15.46 -6.23
N ILE A 294 15.90 15.02 -5.12
CA ILE A 294 15.96 13.62 -4.66
C ILE A 294 15.30 12.62 -5.62
N LYS A 295 14.38 13.09 -6.48
CA LYS A 295 13.78 12.30 -7.58
C LYS A 295 13.54 13.19 -8.78
N VAL A 296 14.00 12.76 -9.95
CA VAL A 296 13.80 13.47 -11.23
C VAL A 296 12.92 12.66 -12.18
N PHE A 297 11.95 13.34 -12.81
CA PHE A 297 10.97 12.78 -13.75
C PHE A 297 11.16 13.25 -15.19
N LEU A 298 12.11 14.13 -15.44
CA LEU A 298 12.50 14.54 -16.79
C LEU A 298 13.27 13.42 -17.51
N ARG A 299 13.17 13.37 -18.84
CA ARG A 299 14.09 12.58 -19.66
C ARG A 299 15.38 13.38 -19.78
N ARG A 300 16.55 12.76 -19.58
CA ARG A 300 17.76 13.26 -20.20
C ARG A 300 17.49 13.21 -21.70
N LYS A 301 17.62 14.33 -22.43
CA LYS A 301 17.86 14.19 -23.87
C LYS A 301 19.14 13.37 -23.94
N ASN A 302 19.08 12.15 -24.46
CA ASN A 302 20.31 11.49 -24.88
C ASN A 302 21.01 12.50 -25.78
N GLY A 303 22.27 12.82 -25.47
CA GLY A 303 23.10 13.58 -26.38
C GLY A 303 22.93 12.92 -27.74
N ILE A 304 22.52 13.71 -28.72
CA ILE A 304 22.80 13.37 -30.10
C ILE A 304 24.32 13.32 -30.10
N ASN A 305 24.89 12.11 -30.12
CA ASN A 305 26.26 11.96 -30.54
C ASN A 305 26.24 12.44 -32.00
N SER A 306 26.70 13.68 -32.17
CA SER A 306 27.18 14.24 -33.43
C SER A 306 28.19 13.29 -34.05
#